data_AF-A0A3D0F622-F1
#
_entry.id   AF-A0A3D0F622-F1
#
_cell.length_a   1.000
_cell.length_b   1.000
_cell.length_c   1.000
_cell.angle_alpha   90.00
_cell.angle_beta   90.00
_cell.angle_gamma   90.00
#
_symmetry.space_group_name_H-M   'P 1'
#
loop_
_entity.id
_entity.type
_entity.pdbx_description
1 polymer ?
#
loop_
_entity_poly.entity_id
_entity_poly.type
_entity_poly.pdbx_seq_one_letter_code
_entity_poly.pdbx_strand_id
1 'polypeptide(L)'
;MKNFTKSLFLLAFLPVLLFLKPSADVPVSSSYESISFPLPVVGEPVPGAEIYIELEPDDEPILNNPTDEWGYVESELPVSPPGTPGTPGTSVTPVINIWVTISEKIILSLNKSPKPFAKYTFTVTTKSGNLKTARTFVVDVKDNTTLKSIGKTKNGPFKQTLPKISAEQFTAAKGKVKVPINIKVELTSVKPYGINDDGIKAATH
;
A
#
# COMPACT_ATOMS: atom_id res chain seq x y z
N MET A 1 -48.44 50.04 -64.73
CA MET A 1 -49.76 50.08 -64.04
C MET A 1 -49.49 50.30 -62.56
N LYS A 2 -49.56 51.55 -62.09
CA LYS A 2 -50.54 52.02 -61.08
C LYS A 2 -50.87 50.94 -60.02
N ASN A 3 -50.35 51.11 -58.81
CA ASN A 3 -51.18 51.42 -57.64
C ASN A 3 -50.33 51.92 -56.47
N PHE A 4 -50.59 53.18 -56.14
CA PHE A 4 -50.21 53.92 -54.94
C PHE A 4 -51.19 53.53 -53.83
N THR A 5 -50.74 53.21 -52.62
CA THR A 5 -51.52 53.51 -51.42
C THR A 5 -50.60 53.76 -50.24
N LYS A 6 -50.58 55.02 -49.81
CA LYS A 6 -50.04 55.47 -48.54
C LYS A 6 -50.99 54.98 -47.44
N SER A 7 -50.46 54.45 -46.35
CA SER A 7 -51.08 54.70 -45.05
C SER A 7 -50.00 54.94 -44.00
N LEU A 8 -50.08 56.14 -43.46
CA LEU A 8 -49.27 56.74 -42.43
C LEU A 8 -50.03 56.49 -41.12
N PHE A 9 -49.42 55.81 -40.14
CA PHE A 9 -49.78 56.03 -38.75
C PHE A 9 -48.51 56.12 -37.90
N LEU A 10 -48.51 57.19 -37.11
CA LEU A 10 -47.44 57.76 -36.33
C LEU A 10 -47.78 57.54 -34.84
N LEU A 11 -46.74 57.53 -33.99
CA LEU A 11 -46.73 57.50 -32.51
C LEU A 11 -47.06 56.13 -31.85
N ALA A 12 -46.37 55.66 -30.81
CA ALA A 12 -45.58 56.37 -29.80
C ALA A 12 -44.38 55.56 -29.27
N PHE A 13 -43.35 56.31 -28.87
CA PHE A 13 -42.25 55.92 -27.99
C PHE A 13 -42.76 55.43 -26.63
N LEU A 14 -42.16 54.37 -26.07
CA LEU A 14 -41.81 54.32 -24.64
C LEU A 14 -40.69 53.28 -24.42
N PRO A 15 -39.50 53.66 -23.90
CA PRO A 15 -38.51 52.70 -23.44
C PRO A 15 -38.93 52.20 -22.05
N VAL A 16 -39.22 50.89 -21.93
CA VAL A 16 -39.36 50.26 -20.61
C VAL A 16 -37.98 50.14 -20.00
N LEU A 17 -37.69 51.08 -19.09
CA LEU A 17 -36.49 51.10 -18.27
C LEU A 17 -36.52 49.90 -17.32
N LEU A 18 -35.45 49.12 -17.35
CA LEU A 18 -35.16 48.01 -16.44
C LEU A 18 -35.32 48.43 -14.97
N PHE A 19 -36.11 47.66 -14.23
CA PHE A 19 -35.90 47.44 -12.80
C PHE A 19 -35.81 45.93 -12.55
N LEU A 20 -34.64 45.36 -12.84
CA LEU A 20 -34.24 44.08 -12.26
C LEU A 20 -33.89 44.36 -10.79
N LYS A 21 -34.79 43.98 -9.88
CA LYS A 21 -34.48 43.90 -8.44
C LYS A 21 -33.25 42.99 -8.26
N PRO A 22 -32.24 43.40 -7.47
CA PRO A 22 -31.27 42.43 -6.97
C PRO A 22 -32.04 41.43 -6.11
N SER A 23 -32.12 40.18 -6.58
CA SER A 23 -32.59 39.07 -5.76
C SER A 23 -31.63 38.95 -4.59
N ALA A 24 -32.17 39.07 -3.38
CA ALA A 24 -31.42 38.91 -2.14
C ALA A 24 -30.59 37.62 -2.21
N ASP A 25 -29.30 37.76 -1.94
CA ASP A 25 -28.38 36.66 -1.72
C ASP A 25 -28.98 35.73 -0.66
N VAL A 26 -29.38 34.54 -1.08
CA VAL A 26 -29.62 33.44 -0.16
C VAL A 26 -28.22 33.00 0.30
N PRO A 27 -27.87 33.13 1.60
CA PRO A 27 -26.66 32.51 2.07
C PRO A 27 -26.85 31.00 1.92
N VAL A 28 -26.15 30.41 0.95
CA VAL A 28 -25.99 28.96 0.85
C VAL A 28 -25.22 28.55 2.10
N SER A 29 -25.96 28.10 3.11
CA SER A 29 -25.41 27.41 4.27
C SER A 29 -24.72 26.15 3.75
N SER A 30 -23.41 26.23 3.49
CA SER A 30 -22.57 25.08 3.21
C SER A 30 -22.36 24.31 4.51
N SER A 31 -23.37 23.57 4.94
CA SER A 31 -23.15 22.46 5.87
C SER A 31 -22.43 21.39 5.07
N TYR A 32 -21.10 21.39 5.14
CA TYR A 32 -20.28 20.29 4.65
C TYR A 32 -20.69 19.06 5.46
N GLU A 33 -21.58 18.24 4.91
CA GLU A 33 -21.72 16.87 5.38
C GLU A 33 -20.37 16.21 5.11
N SER A 34 -19.59 15.98 6.18
CA SER A 34 -18.39 15.17 6.12
C SER A 34 -18.83 13.75 5.74
N ILE A 35 -18.81 13.46 4.44
CA ILE A 35 -19.00 12.11 3.93
C ILE A 35 -17.83 11.29 4.49
N SER A 36 -18.10 10.58 5.59
CA SER A 36 -17.18 9.63 6.19
C SER A 36 -17.12 8.42 5.27
N PHE A 37 -16.11 8.37 4.40
CA PHE A 37 -15.79 7.16 3.67
C PHE A 37 -15.22 6.14 4.67
N PRO A 38 -15.60 4.84 4.57
CA PRO A 38 -15.02 3.83 5.44
C PRO A 38 -13.50 3.84 5.23
N LEU A 39 -12.78 4.10 6.32
CA LEU A 39 -11.33 4.01 6.31
C LEU A 39 -10.92 2.57 5.98
N PRO A 40 -9.81 2.38 5.25
CA PRO A 40 -9.19 1.06 5.12
C PRO A 40 -9.02 0.43 6.51
N VAL A 41 -9.51 -0.80 6.64
CA VAL A 41 -9.62 -1.47 7.94
C VAL A 41 -8.20 -1.84 8.39
N VAL A 42 -7.80 -1.28 9.53
CA VAL A 42 -6.52 -1.59 10.17
C VAL A 42 -6.60 -2.98 10.79
N GLY A 43 -5.54 -3.78 10.60
CA GLY A 43 -5.45 -5.18 11.02
C GLY A 43 -5.78 -6.19 9.92
N GLU A 44 -6.12 -5.73 8.71
CA GLU A 44 -6.42 -6.61 7.59
C GLU A 44 -5.15 -7.31 7.06
N PRO A 45 -5.28 -8.58 6.63
CA PRO A 45 -4.24 -9.25 5.88
C PRO A 45 -3.97 -8.52 4.56
N VAL A 46 -2.72 -8.60 4.09
CA VAL A 46 -2.33 -8.02 2.81
C VAL A 46 -2.09 -9.13 1.80
N PRO A 47 -3.11 -9.54 1.02
CA PRO A 47 -2.96 -10.57 0.00
C PRO A 47 -2.21 -10.06 -1.23
N GLY A 48 -1.41 -10.93 -1.84
CA GLY A 48 -0.66 -10.64 -3.06
C GLY A 48 0.61 -9.80 -2.89
N ALA A 49 1.04 -9.49 -1.67
CA ALA A 49 2.33 -8.84 -1.40
C ALA A 49 3.46 -9.80 -1.78
N GLU A 50 4.42 -9.34 -2.58
CA GLU A 50 5.52 -10.19 -3.04
C GLU A 50 6.62 -10.25 -1.98
N ILE A 51 7.00 -11.47 -1.59
CA ILE A 51 8.04 -11.73 -0.59
C ILE A 51 9.25 -12.35 -1.29
N TYR A 52 10.39 -11.68 -1.17
CA TYR A 52 11.69 -12.17 -1.62
C TYR A 52 12.55 -12.51 -0.40
N ILE A 53 13.19 -13.67 -0.41
CA ILE A 53 14.11 -14.09 0.66
C ILE A 53 15.46 -14.47 0.06
N GLU A 54 16.54 -13.96 0.65
CA GLU A 54 17.93 -14.35 0.34
C GLU A 54 18.58 -14.90 1.62
N LEU A 55 19.42 -15.93 1.51
CA LEU A 55 20.10 -16.57 2.64
C LEU A 55 21.57 -16.15 2.65
N GLU A 56 22.01 -15.40 3.65
CA GLU A 56 23.39 -14.94 3.74
C GLU A 56 24.38 -16.12 3.86
N PRO A 57 25.49 -16.16 3.09
CA PRO A 57 26.03 -15.11 2.20
C PRO A 57 25.61 -15.23 0.72
N ASP A 58 24.63 -16.06 0.40
CA ASP A 58 24.08 -16.20 -0.96
C ASP A 58 23.29 -14.94 -1.34
N ASP A 59 23.53 -14.44 -2.54
CA ASP A 59 22.89 -13.24 -3.11
C ASP A 59 21.72 -13.61 -4.04
N GLU A 60 21.42 -14.90 -4.23
CA GLU A 60 20.28 -15.34 -5.03
C GLU A 60 18.99 -15.51 -4.18
N PRO A 61 17.82 -15.09 -4.69
CA PRO A 61 16.56 -15.26 -3.99
C PRO A 61 16.18 -16.74 -3.94
N ILE A 62 16.08 -17.28 -2.72
CA ILE A 62 15.66 -18.65 -2.45
C ILE A 62 14.13 -18.80 -2.34
N LEU A 63 13.41 -17.68 -2.25
CA LEU A 63 11.95 -17.63 -2.27
C LEU A 63 11.47 -16.37 -2.99
N ASN A 64 10.44 -16.52 -3.83
CA ASN A 64 9.72 -15.42 -4.46
C ASN A 64 8.23 -15.79 -4.56
N ASN A 65 7.50 -15.61 -3.46
CA ASN A 65 6.08 -15.98 -3.38
C ASN A 65 5.23 -14.78 -2.98
N PRO A 66 4.04 -14.62 -3.58
CA PRO A 66 3.04 -13.69 -3.08
C PRO A 66 2.40 -14.23 -1.79
N THR A 67 1.95 -13.33 -0.92
CA THR A 67 1.10 -13.67 0.22
C THR A 67 -0.27 -14.18 -0.24
N ASP A 68 -0.82 -15.14 0.51
CA ASP A 68 -2.15 -15.70 0.30
C ASP A 68 -3.28 -14.74 0.72
N GLU A 69 -4.53 -15.21 0.67
CA GLU A 69 -5.72 -14.44 1.07
C GLU A 69 -5.70 -13.97 2.53
N TRP A 70 -4.91 -14.63 3.38
CA TRP A 70 -4.73 -14.33 4.81
C TRP A 70 -3.45 -13.54 5.09
N GLY A 71 -2.74 -13.09 4.04
CA GLY A 71 -1.54 -12.30 4.14
C GLY A 71 -0.30 -13.12 4.53
N TYR A 72 -0.34 -14.44 4.39
CA TYR A 72 0.74 -15.36 4.76
C TYR A 72 1.55 -15.86 3.58
N VAL A 73 2.83 -16.10 3.84
CA VAL A 73 3.70 -16.96 3.05
C VAL A 73 4.30 -18.00 3.99
N GLU A 74 4.11 -19.27 3.65
CA GLU A 74 4.77 -20.39 4.33
C GLU A 74 5.80 -21.02 3.40
N SER A 75 6.97 -21.33 3.93
CA SER A 75 8.05 -21.95 3.16
C SER A 75 8.97 -22.77 4.06
N GLU A 76 9.75 -23.63 3.41
CA GLU A 76 10.84 -24.39 4.02
C GLU A 76 12.15 -23.95 3.37
N LEU A 77 12.99 -23.22 4.11
CA LEU A 77 14.24 -22.72 3.58
C LEU A 77 15.33 -23.81 3.67
N PRO A 78 15.96 -24.19 2.56
CA PRO A 78 17.05 -25.15 2.59
C PRO A 78 18.32 -24.48 3.14
N VAL A 79 18.82 -24.97 4.27
CA VAL A 79 20.09 -24.54 4.86
C VAL A 79 21.10 -25.67 4.75
N SER A 80 22.27 -25.35 4.19
CA SER A 80 23.43 -26.23 4.12
C SER A 80 24.48 -25.79 5.14
N PRO A 81 25.33 -26.70 5.64
CA PRO A 81 26.45 -26.31 6.48
C PRO A 81 27.42 -25.41 5.69
N PRO A 82 28.13 -24.47 6.35
CA PRO A 82 29.15 -23.66 5.70
C PRO A 82 30.21 -24.58 5.09
N GLY A 83 30.63 -24.26 3.87
CA GLY A 83 31.44 -25.13 3.01
C GLY A 83 32.72 -25.61 3.68
N THR A 84 32.67 -26.81 4.23
CA THR A 84 33.73 -27.83 4.21
C THR A 84 33.09 -29.17 4.60
N PRO A 85 33.03 -30.15 3.69
CA PRO A 85 32.66 -31.51 4.04
C PRO A 85 33.65 -32.02 5.10
N GLY A 86 33.20 -32.26 6.32
CA GLY A 86 34.02 -32.95 7.32
C GLY A 86 34.57 -32.13 8.49
N THR A 87 33.88 -31.08 8.97
CA THR A 87 33.99 -30.74 10.40
C THR A 87 32.79 -31.29 11.16
N PRO A 88 32.84 -32.55 11.65
CA PRO A 88 31.89 -33.03 12.64
C PRO A 88 31.84 -32.04 13.82
N GLY A 89 30.64 -31.58 14.17
CA GLY A 89 30.42 -30.78 15.39
C GLY A 89 30.19 -29.27 15.19
N THR A 90 30.20 -28.73 13.96
CA THR A 90 29.89 -27.30 13.75
C THR A 90 28.38 -27.06 13.63
N SER A 91 27.86 -26.25 14.55
CA SER A 91 26.51 -25.70 14.48
C SER A 91 26.49 -24.38 13.73
N VAL A 92 25.39 -24.07 13.06
CA VAL A 92 25.22 -22.86 12.24
C VAL A 92 24.04 -22.05 12.74
N THR A 93 24.17 -20.72 12.73
CA THR A 93 23.04 -19.81 12.97
C THR A 93 22.78 -19.05 11.66
N PRO A 94 21.84 -19.50 10.82
CA PRO A 94 21.62 -18.89 9.53
C PRO A 94 20.97 -17.52 9.67
N VAL A 95 21.25 -16.63 8.72
CA VAL A 95 20.62 -15.30 8.64
C VAL A 95 20.01 -15.15 7.26
N ILE A 96 18.77 -14.67 7.21
CA ILE A 96 18.08 -14.36 5.96
C ILE A 96 17.78 -12.87 5.88
N ASN A 97 17.73 -12.38 4.66
CA ASN A 97 17.21 -11.07 4.31
C ASN A 97 15.82 -11.23 3.70
N ILE A 98 14.87 -10.41 4.11
CA ILE A 98 13.48 -10.44 3.61
C ILE A 98 13.16 -9.08 2.98
N TRP A 99 12.73 -9.08 1.72
CA TRP A 99 12.19 -7.92 1.03
C TRP A 99 10.71 -8.12 0.76
N VAL A 100 9.95 -7.04 0.93
CA VAL A 100 8.51 -7.01 0.69
C VAL A 100 8.20 -5.94 -0.34
N THR A 101 7.47 -6.33 -1.38
CA THR A 101 6.97 -5.39 -2.40
C THR A 101 5.47 -5.25 -2.26
N ILE A 102 5.01 -4.01 -2.12
CA ILE A 102 3.59 -3.65 -2.14
C ILE A 102 3.33 -3.01 -3.50
N SER A 103 2.29 -3.43 -4.22
CA SER A 103 1.95 -2.91 -5.54
C SER A 103 0.79 -1.91 -5.49
N GLU A 104 0.60 -1.15 -6.59
CA GLU A 104 -0.56 -0.29 -6.78
C GLU A 104 -1.88 -1.05 -6.57
N LYS A 105 -1.99 -2.26 -7.15
CA LYS A 105 -3.20 -3.09 -7.04
C LYS A 105 -3.56 -3.39 -5.59
N ILE A 106 -2.56 -3.64 -4.74
CA ILE A 106 -2.76 -3.90 -3.31
C ILE A 106 -3.27 -2.65 -2.60
N ILE A 107 -2.65 -1.49 -2.84
CA ILE A 107 -3.09 -0.22 -2.24
C ILE A 107 -4.54 0.10 -2.64
N LEU A 108 -4.88 -0.08 -3.91
CA LEU A 108 -6.23 0.11 -4.42
C LEU A 108 -7.23 -0.88 -3.82
N SER A 109 -6.86 -2.15 -3.61
CA SER A 109 -7.77 -3.13 -3.00
C SER A 109 -7.97 -2.93 -1.51
N LEU A 110 -6.93 -2.48 -0.79
CA LEU A 110 -7.02 -2.18 0.64
C LEU A 110 -7.86 -0.93 0.87
N ASN A 111 -7.83 0.02 -0.07
CA ASN A 111 -8.58 1.25 0.06
C ASN A 111 -10.01 1.13 -0.47
N LYS A 112 -10.97 0.99 0.44
CA LYS A 112 -12.40 1.03 0.12
C LYS A 112 -12.93 2.46 -0.15
N SER A 113 -12.06 3.48 -0.02
CA SER A 113 -12.37 4.89 -0.28
C SER A 113 -11.98 5.31 -1.70
N PRO A 114 -12.68 6.26 -2.33
CA PRO A 114 -12.32 6.79 -3.65
C PRO A 114 -10.95 7.52 -3.69
N LYS A 115 -10.30 7.75 -2.53
CA LYS A 115 -9.05 8.52 -2.43
C LYS A 115 -7.92 7.67 -1.82
N PRO A 116 -6.97 7.13 -2.61
CA PRO A 116 -5.85 6.30 -2.16
C PRO A 116 -4.66 7.08 -1.61
N PHE A 117 -4.81 8.39 -1.39
CA PHE A 117 -3.70 9.22 -0.95
C PHE A 117 -3.60 9.22 0.57
N ALA A 118 -2.70 8.41 1.07
CA ALA A 118 -2.49 8.18 2.49
C ALA A 118 -1.07 7.67 2.77
N LYS A 119 -0.68 7.70 4.04
CA LYS A 119 0.43 6.90 4.54
C LYS A 119 -0.10 5.56 5.03
N TYR A 120 0.36 4.47 4.41
CA TYR A 120 0.05 3.10 4.77
C TYR A 120 1.21 2.51 5.55
N THR A 121 0.98 2.11 6.80
CA THR A 121 1.97 1.40 7.61
C THR A 121 1.67 -0.08 7.57
N PHE A 122 2.66 -0.88 7.22
CA PHE A 122 2.58 -2.33 7.17
C PHE A 122 3.47 -2.93 8.26
N THR A 123 3.05 -4.09 8.77
CA THR A 123 3.87 -4.93 9.65
C THR A 123 4.16 -6.25 8.95
N VAL A 124 5.43 -6.62 8.91
CA VAL A 124 5.92 -7.94 8.51
C VAL A 124 6.26 -8.71 9.77
N THR A 125 5.55 -9.79 10.03
CA THR A 125 5.84 -10.71 11.12
C THR A 125 6.47 -11.97 10.55
N THR A 126 7.66 -12.31 11.02
CA THR A 126 8.36 -13.53 10.63
C THR A 126 8.44 -14.48 11.82
N LYS A 127 8.12 -15.75 11.61
CA LYS A 127 8.22 -16.83 12.60
C LYS A 127 9.02 -18.00 12.06
N SER A 128 10.00 -18.46 12.82
CA SER A 128 10.73 -19.71 12.55
C SER A 128 11.07 -20.41 13.87
N GLY A 129 10.51 -21.61 14.08
CA GLY A 129 10.53 -22.27 15.39
C GLY A 129 9.92 -21.39 16.48
N ASN A 130 10.70 -21.13 17.54
CA ASN A 130 10.32 -20.25 18.65
C ASN A 130 10.72 -18.78 18.43
N LEU A 131 11.43 -18.46 17.34
CA LEU A 131 11.83 -17.10 17.01
C LEU A 131 10.69 -16.39 16.29
N LYS A 132 10.30 -15.22 16.79
CA LYS A 132 9.30 -14.35 16.19
C LYS A 132 9.82 -12.91 16.17
N THR A 133 9.80 -12.27 15.01
CA THR A 133 10.19 -10.86 14.84
C THR A 133 9.11 -10.12 14.09
N ALA A 134 8.86 -8.87 14.46
CA ALA A 134 7.98 -7.97 13.73
C ALA A 134 8.74 -6.72 13.30
N ARG A 135 8.57 -6.30 12.05
CA ARG A 135 9.16 -5.09 11.47
C ARG A 135 8.09 -4.30 10.76
N THR A 136 8.17 -2.98 10.83
CA THR A 136 7.23 -2.08 10.16
C THR A 136 7.90 -1.32 9.03
N PHE A 137 7.11 -0.99 8.00
CA PHE A 137 7.52 -0.07 6.95
C PHE A 137 6.32 0.77 6.49
N VAL A 138 6.60 1.88 5.82
CA VAL A 138 5.60 2.85 5.40
C VAL A 138 5.64 3.01 3.88
N VAL A 139 4.47 2.89 3.25
CA VAL A 139 4.24 3.30 1.86
C VAL A 139 3.48 4.62 1.90
N ASP A 140 4.13 5.69 1.44
CA ASP A 140 3.58 7.04 1.43
C ASP A 140 3.05 7.37 0.03
N VAL A 141 1.72 7.42 -0.13
CA VAL A 141 1.06 7.67 -1.41
C VAL A 141 0.50 9.07 -1.44
N LYS A 142 1.23 9.99 -2.07
CA LYS A 142 0.86 11.43 -2.07
C LYS A 142 0.00 11.83 -3.26
N ASP A 143 0.11 11.12 -4.38
CA ASP A 143 -0.56 11.45 -5.63
C ASP A 143 -0.63 10.22 -6.56
N ASN A 144 -1.25 10.39 -7.73
CA ASN A 144 -1.35 9.34 -8.74
C ASN A 144 0.00 8.91 -9.32
N THR A 145 1.00 9.78 -9.34
CA THR A 145 2.34 9.46 -9.85
C THR A 145 3.04 8.51 -8.89
N THR A 146 2.95 8.81 -7.60
CA THR A 146 3.44 7.99 -6.50
C THR A 146 2.73 6.65 -6.47
N LEU A 147 1.40 6.65 -6.62
CA LEU A 147 0.61 5.41 -6.67
C LEU A 147 1.10 4.45 -7.76
N LYS A 148 1.32 4.96 -8.98
CA LYS A 148 1.81 4.16 -10.12
C LYS A 148 3.25 3.69 -9.95
N SER A 149 4.08 4.42 -9.20
CA SER A 149 5.49 4.07 -9.01
C SER A 149 5.72 3.03 -7.90
N ILE A 150 4.73 2.79 -7.04
CA ILE A 150 4.77 1.79 -5.95
C ILE A 150 5.03 0.37 -6.47
N GLY A 151 4.65 0.05 -7.71
CA GLY A 151 4.94 -1.26 -8.34
C GLY A 151 6.42 -1.65 -8.40
N LYS A 152 7.35 -0.77 -8.02
CA LYS A 152 8.79 -1.06 -7.90
C LYS A 152 9.35 -0.83 -6.50
N THR A 153 8.54 -0.43 -5.51
CA THR A 153 9.02 -0.09 -4.17
C THR A 153 9.25 -1.34 -3.35
N LYS A 154 10.51 -1.76 -3.27
CA LYS A 154 10.97 -2.77 -2.32
C LYS A 154 11.13 -2.15 -0.93
N ASN A 155 10.57 -2.79 0.08
CA ASN A 155 10.76 -2.46 1.49
C ASN A 155 11.58 -3.58 2.14
N GLY A 156 12.75 -3.25 2.69
CA GLY A 156 13.73 -4.22 3.20
C GLY A 156 15.15 -3.92 2.71
N PRO A 157 16.19 -4.67 3.16
CA PRO A 157 16.09 -5.99 3.78
C PRO A 157 15.77 -5.97 5.27
N PHE A 158 14.81 -6.80 5.69
CA PHE A 158 14.63 -7.15 7.09
C PHE A 158 15.46 -8.38 7.42
N LYS A 159 16.49 -8.20 8.25
CA LYS A 159 17.33 -9.32 8.73
C LYS A 159 16.58 -10.17 9.75
N GLN A 160 16.56 -11.48 9.54
CA GLN A 160 16.03 -12.47 10.48
C GLN A 160 17.08 -13.54 10.73
N THR A 161 17.40 -13.74 12.01
CA THR A 161 18.19 -14.89 12.45
C THR A 161 17.28 -16.12 12.54
N LEU A 162 17.66 -17.22 11.89
CA LEU A 162 16.95 -18.49 11.96
C LEU A 162 17.41 -19.30 13.19
N PRO A 163 16.63 -20.32 13.61
CA PRO A 163 17.04 -21.22 14.67
C PRO A 163 18.42 -21.82 14.39
N LYS A 164 19.21 -21.95 15.46
CA LYS A 164 20.52 -22.61 15.40
C LYS A 164 20.34 -24.06 14.96
N ILE A 165 21.10 -24.47 13.95
CA ILE A 165 21.11 -25.82 13.40
C ILE A 165 22.35 -26.54 13.93
N SER A 166 22.16 -27.68 14.58
CA SER A 166 23.24 -28.48 15.15
C SER A 166 23.88 -29.42 14.11
N ALA A 167 25.09 -29.91 14.41
CA ALA A 167 25.77 -30.88 13.55
C ALA A 167 24.98 -32.20 13.44
N GLU A 168 24.29 -32.60 14.51
CA GLU A 168 23.42 -33.78 14.53
C GLU A 168 22.23 -33.60 13.57
N GLN A 169 21.65 -32.39 13.53
CA GLN A 169 20.56 -32.08 12.59
C GLN A 169 21.04 -32.13 11.14
N PHE A 170 22.23 -31.59 10.84
CA PHE A 170 22.82 -31.74 9.51
C PHE A 170 23.11 -33.20 9.17
N THR A 171 23.64 -33.98 10.11
CA THR A 171 23.93 -35.41 9.91
C THR A 171 22.65 -36.20 9.62
N ALA A 172 21.61 -35.99 10.43
CA ALA A 172 20.30 -36.62 10.25
C ALA A 172 19.66 -36.25 8.91
N ALA A 173 19.86 -35.00 8.46
CA ALA A 173 19.29 -34.48 7.22
C ALA A 173 20.24 -34.61 5.99
N LYS A 174 21.29 -35.44 6.09
CA LYS A 174 22.27 -35.68 5.01
C LYS A 174 22.85 -34.38 4.42
N GLY A 175 23.13 -33.41 5.28
CA GLY A 175 23.75 -32.13 4.94
C GLY A 175 22.81 -31.03 4.47
N LYS A 176 21.49 -31.26 4.40
CA LYS A 176 20.52 -30.20 4.05
C LYS A 176 19.35 -30.19 5.02
N VAL A 177 19.32 -29.19 5.90
CA VAL A 177 18.24 -29.01 6.86
C VAL A 177 17.20 -28.05 6.28
N LYS A 178 15.94 -28.43 6.35
CA LYS A 178 14.83 -27.56 5.99
C LYS A 178 14.34 -26.81 7.21
N VAL A 179 14.37 -25.49 7.14
CA VAL A 179 13.92 -24.62 8.23
C VAL A 179 12.56 -24.04 7.85
N PRO A 180 11.47 -24.37 8.58
CA PRO A 180 10.17 -23.79 8.31
C PRO A 180 10.18 -22.30 8.68
N ILE A 181 9.58 -21.50 7.80
CA ILE A 181 9.36 -20.08 7.99
C ILE A 181 7.92 -19.71 7.62
N ASN A 182 7.31 -18.89 8.46
CA ASN A 182 6.01 -18.28 8.20
C ASN A 182 6.18 -16.77 8.25
N ILE A 183 5.75 -16.08 7.21
CA ILE A 183 5.79 -14.62 7.09
C ILE A 183 4.35 -14.14 6.94
N LYS A 184 3.97 -13.14 7.73
CA LYS A 184 2.67 -12.47 7.64
C LYS A 184 2.86 -11.00 7.34
N VAL A 185 2.10 -10.47 6.38
CA VAL A 185 2.03 -9.03 6.09
C VAL A 185 0.64 -8.51 6.44
N GLU A 186 0.61 -7.49 7.28
CA GLU A 186 -0.62 -6.86 7.78
C GLU A 186 -0.58 -5.34 7.56
N LEU A 187 -1.71 -4.76 7.20
CA LEU A 187 -1.88 -3.31 7.20
C LEU A 187 -2.21 -2.84 8.62
N THR A 188 -1.30 -2.12 9.27
CA THR A 188 -1.43 -1.76 10.69
C THR A 188 -1.77 -0.30 10.94
N SER A 189 -1.67 0.56 9.93
CA SER A 189 -2.18 1.93 10.04
C SER A 189 -2.44 2.52 8.67
N VAL A 190 -3.48 3.33 8.56
CA VAL A 190 -3.66 4.25 7.43
C VAL A 190 -3.91 5.65 7.94
N LYS A 191 -3.14 6.60 7.44
CA LYS A 191 -3.31 8.03 7.71
C LYS A 191 -3.64 8.74 6.40
N PRO A 192 -4.93 8.96 6.10
CA PRO A 192 -5.35 9.69 4.91
C PRO A 192 -4.80 11.11 4.90
N TYR A 193 -4.55 11.63 3.70
CA TYR A 193 -4.26 13.04 3.54
C TYR A 193 -5.54 13.87 3.52
N GLY A 194 -5.47 15.07 4.13
CA GLY A 194 -6.51 16.07 3.99
C GLY A 194 -6.47 16.62 2.57
N ILE A 195 -7.61 16.61 1.89
CA ILE A 195 -7.75 17.32 0.62
C ILE A 195 -8.50 18.61 0.90
N ASN A 196 -7.80 19.72 0.77
CA ASN A 196 -8.39 21.05 0.64
C ASN A 196 -8.27 21.52 -0.82
N ASP A 197 -9.03 22.55 -1.18
CA ASP A 197 -9.13 23.06 -2.57
C ASP A 197 -7.77 23.50 -3.17
N ASP A 198 -6.75 23.70 -2.32
CA ASP A 198 -5.37 24.05 -2.69
C ASP A 198 -4.45 22.84 -2.92
N GLY A 199 -4.96 21.60 -2.84
CA GLY A 199 -4.18 20.37 -3.00
C GLY A 199 -3.97 19.57 -1.71
N ILE A 200 -3.17 18.50 -1.80
CA ILE A 200 -2.99 17.50 -0.73
C ILE A 200 -2.04 18.06 0.34
N LYS A 201 -2.57 18.41 1.52
CA LYS A 201 -1.75 18.68 2.72
C LYS A 201 -1.81 17.49 3.70
N ALA A 202 -0.68 17.22 4.34
CA ALA A 202 -0.64 16.29 5.47
C ALA A 202 -1.63 16.79 6.53
N ALA A 203 -2.57 15.93 6.94
CA ALA A 203 -3.53 16.27 7.98
C ALA A 203 -2.75 16.61 9.27
N THR A 204 -2.75 17.88 9.65
CA THR A 204 -2.27 18.35 10.95
C THR A 204 -3.34 18.02 11.99
N HIS A 205 -2.93 17.27 13.01
CA HIS A 205 -3.71 16.98 14.21
C HIS A 205 -4.02 18.26 15.00
#